data_AF-A0A7K0A7R3-F1
#
_entry.id   AF-A0A7K0A7R3-F1
#
_cell.length_a   1.000
_cell.length_b   1.000
_cell.length_c   1.000
_cell.angle_alpha   90.00
_cell.angle_beta   90.00
_cell.angle_gamma   90.00
#
_symmetry.space_group_name_H-M   'P 1'
#
loop_
_entity.id
_entity.type
_entity.pdbx_description
1 polymer ?
#
loop_
_entity_poly.entity_id
_entity_poly.type
_entity_poly.pdbx_seq_one_letter_code
_entity_poly.pdbx_strand_id
1 'polypeptide(L)'
;MPRKDPEAGEVAAAVQRVLRRGLPVTPSEVGPALLGLRGVIARAVDPNDDASRTAALEGVLRGVLVRFGEARHAEAVQALFGLPPAAPGQNLTVRRGLAAAAAGYEVHHFRKRVEPRLIQHVAWALLADADRFTRSRMIAPRLAPTGERHPVPADPFAWEVAEHEEALSRLWSAIYALRAELLAAERLTSLDADRQEVIRQAVTAAWQWALASTEATRYATAFGPSIADESEASAHDLVALAGWTPPLSPEQAERLRDAAAEAGDRAGFVARLSDETALGSTWIDAFLTPAPRPCREVLLTKQKGRSCDQHQHRARRRAGGRVDG
;
A
#
# COMPACT_ATOMS: atom_id res chain seq x y z
N MET A 1 -5.83 -10.18 -13.74
CA MET A 1 -6.78 -10.62 -12.70
C MET A 1 -6.00 -10.69 -11.40
N PRO A 2 -6.48 -10.09 -10.30
CA PRO A 2 -5.75 -10.16 -9.04
C PRO A 2 -5.55 -11.63 -8.66
N ARG A 3 -4.30 -12.08 -8.52
CA ARG A 3 -3.99 -13.39 -7.98
C ARG A 3 -4.53 -13.40 -6.56
N LYS A 4 -5.40 -14.37 -6.28
CA LYS A 4 -5.91 -14.62 -4.94
C LYS A 4 -4.69 -14.85 -4.03
N ASP A 5 -4.57 -14.07 -2.96
CA ASP A 5 -3.53 -14.30 -1.95
C ASP A 5 -3.66 -15.75 -1.43
N PRO A 6 -2.54 -16.46 -1.21
CA PRO A 6 -2.57 -17.86 -0.84
C PRO A 6 -3.27 -18.04 0.50
N GLU A 7 -4.09 -19.09 0.62
CA GLU A 7 -4.81 -19.36 1.86
C GLU A 7 -3.83 -19.82 2.96
N ALA A 8 -4.16 -19.56 4.23
CA ALA A 8 -3.30 -19.92 5.36
C ALA A 8 -2.91 -21.41 5.40
N GLY A 9 -3.80 -22.30 4.94
CA GLY A 9 -3.50 -23.72 4.82
C GLY A 9 -2.47 -24.03 3.73
N GLU A 10 -2.48 -23.30 2.61
CA GLU A 10 -1.53 -23.47 1.50
C GLU A 10 -0.13 -23.01 1.91
N VAL A 11 -0.05 -21.87 2.61
CA VAL A 11 1.21 -21.35 3.18
C VAL A 11 1.76 -22.33 4.21
N ALA A 12 0.95 -22.84 5.13
CA ALA A 12 1.39 -23.82 6.13
C ALA A 12 1.90 -25.11 5.49
N ALA A 13 1.21 -25.63 4.48
CA ALA A 13 1.66 -26.81 3.73
C ALA A 13 2.99 -26.56 2.99
N ALA A 14 3.17 -25.35 2.44
CA ALA A 14 4.41 -24.97 1.79
C ALA A 14 5.58 -24.82 2.80
N VAL A 15 5.33 -24.22 3.96
CA VAL A 15 6.31 -24.16 5.07
C VAL A 15 6.70 -25.57 5.53
N GLN A 16 5.75 -26.50 5.61
CA GLN A 16 6.04 -27.89 5.95
C GLN A 16 6.94 -28.58 4.91
N ARG A 17 6.86 -28.21 3.63
CA ARG A 17 7.79 -28.72 2.60
C ARG A 17 9.20 -28.19 2.83
N VAL A 18 9.35 -26.89 3.08
CA VAL A 18 10.65 -26.28 3.42
C VAL A 18 11.26 -26.96 4.64
N LEU A 19 10.47 -27.25 5.68
CA LEU A 19 10.93 -27.94 6.89
C LEU A 19 11.56 -29.33 6.65
N ARG A 20 11.28 -30.01 5.53
CA ARG A 20 11.90 -31.31 5.23
C ARG A 20 13.42 -31.21 5.06
N ARG A 21 13.88 -30.11 4.44
CA ARG A 21 15.30 -29.85 4.15
C ARG A 21 15.87 -28.75 5.03
N GLY A 22 15.02 -27.82 5.50
CA GLY A 22 15.38 -26.66 6.30
C GLY A 22 16.11 -25.61 5.46
N LEU A 23 16.87 -24.75 6.11
CA LEU A 23 17.69 -23.72 5.46
C LEU A 23 19.06 -24.29 5.03
N PRO A 24 19.64 -23.78 3.91
CA PRO A 24 19.11 -22.75 3.00
C PRO A 24 17.94 -23.25 2.15
N VAL A 25 17.09 -22.33 1.68
CA VAL A 25 15.93 -22.69 0.87
C VAL A 25 16.36 -22.87 -0.59
N THR A 26 15.91 -23.93 -1.26
CA THR A 26 16.18 -24.13 -2.69
C THR A 26 14.92 -23.96 -3.55
N PRO A 27 15.02 -23.48 -4.80
CA PRO A 27 13.83 -23.21 -5.64
C PRO A 27 12.94 -24.44 -5.86
N SER A 28 13.51 -25.65 -5.87
CA SER A 28 12.77 -26.90 -6.05
C SER A 28 11.91 -27.29 -4.84
N GLU A 29 12.15 -26.70 -3.67
CA GLU A 29 11.46 -26.98 -2.41
C GLU A 29 10.38 -25.93 -2.11
N VAL A 30 10.45 -24.76 -2.76
CA VAL A 30 9.51 -23.67 -2.57
C VAL A 30 8.33 -23.84 -3.51
N GLY A 31 7.13 -24.01 -2.95
CA GLY A 31 5.91 -23.97 -3.74
C GLY A 31 5.55 -22.55 -4.15
N PRO A 32 4.73 -22.37 -5.22
CA PRO A 32 4.32 -21.06 -5.69
C PRO A 32 3.57 -20.24 -4.63
N ALA A 33 2.96 -20.88 -3.64
CA ALA A 33 2.30 -20.21 -2.52
C ALA A 33 3.26 -19.35 -1.68
N LEU A 34 4.52 -19.76 -1.48
CA LEU A 34 5.49 -18.97 -0.71
C LEU A 34 6.18 -17.91 -1.58
N LEU A 35 6.54 -18.26 -2.82
CA LEU A 35 7.13 -17.31 -3.78
C LEU A 35 6.14 -16.22 -4.20
N GLY A 36 4.84 -16.52 -4.13
CA GLY A 36 3.76 -15.59 -4.44
C GLY A 36 3.37 -14.68 -3.26
N LEU A 37 3.98 -14.82 -2.08
CA LEU A 37 3.71 -13.91 -0.98
C LEU A 37 4.20 -12.51 -1.35
N ARG A 38 3.34 -11.50 -1.19
CA ARG A 38 3.68 -10.11 -1.54
C ARG A 38 4.91 -9.60 -0.82
N GLY A 39 5.11 -9.96 0.45
CA GLY A 39 6.34 -9.61 1.19
C GLY A 39 7.60 -10.26 0.65
N VAL A 40 7.49 -11.40 -0.04
CA VAL A 40 8.62 -12.07 -0.72
C VAL A 40 8.88 -11.39 -2.07
N ILE A 41 7.82 -11.20 -2.87
CA ILE A 41 7.89 -10.49 -4.16
C ILE A 41 8.51 -9.10 -3.96
N ALA A 42 8.06 -8.37 -2.93
CA ALA A 42 8.46 -7.00 -2.71
C ALA A 42 9.94 -6.83 -2.30
N ARG A 43 10.57 -7.90 -1.77
CA ARG A 43 11.98 -7.91 -1.37
C ARG A 43 12.89 -8.63 -2.36
N ALA A 44 12.34 -9.20 -3.43
CA ALA A 44 13.13 -9.81 -4.49
C ALA A 44 13.81 -8.73 -5.32
N VAL A 45 15.06 -8.98 -5.72
CA VAL A 45 15.79 -8.09 -6.64
C VAL A 45 15.13 -8.06 -8.02
N ASP A 46 14.61 -9.22 -8.46
CA ASP A 46 13.79 -9.37 -9.65
C ASP A 46 12.53 -10.15 -9.26
N PRO A 47 11.35 -9.49 -9.17
CA PRO A 47 10.07 -10.12 -8.85
C PRO A 47 9.67 -11.26 -9.79
N ASN A 48 10.15 -11.26 -11.04
CA ASN A 48 9.79 -12.27 -12.03
C ASN A 48 10.69 -13.51 -11.95
N ASP A 49 11.89 -13.37 -11.39
CA ASP A 49 12.84 -14.48 -11.24
C ASP A 49 12.55 -15.32 -9.99
N ASP A 50 12.44 -16.64 -10.17
CA ASP A 50 12.20 -17.59 -9.08
C ASP A 50 13.41 -17.68 -8.12
N ALA A 51 14.64 -17.54 -8.64
CA ALA A 51 15.85 -17.60 -7.80
C ALA A 51 15.93 -16.37 -6.89
N SER A 52 15.68 -15.18 -7.43
CA SER A 52 15.59 -13.93 -6.68
C SER A 52 14.51 -13.98 -5.58
N ARG A 53 13.31 -14.47 -5.91
CA ARG A 53 12.23 -14.67 -4.92
C ARG A 53 12.56 -15.73 -3.88
N THR A 54 13.30 -16.78 -4.25
CA THR A 54 13.76 -17.80 -3.28
C THR A 54 14.75 -17.21 -2.28
N ALA A 55 15.69 -16.37 -2.74
CA ALA A 55 16.62 -15.66 -1.86
C ALA A 55 15.89 -14.69 -0.93
N ALA A 56 14.92 -13.93 -1.45
CA ALA A 56 14.08 -13.05 -0.64
C ALA A 56 13.28 -13.82 0.42
N LEU A 57 12.67 -14.96 0.04
CA LEU A 57 11.97 -15.83 0.98
C LEU A 57 12.89 -16.33 2.09
N GLU A 58 14.13 -16.72 1.78
CA GLU A 58 15.09 -17.14 2.80
C GLU A 58 15.36 -16.01 3.80
N GLY A 59 15.56 -14.78 3.34
CA GLY A 59 15.73 -13.60 4.19
C GLY A 59 14.52 -13.35 5.08
N VAL A 60 13.31 -13.36 4.51
CA VAL A 60 12.04 -13.19 5.24
C VAL A 60 11.86 -14.28 6.29
N LEU A 61 12.09 -15.54 5.93
CA LEU A 61 11.95 -16.68 6.82
C LEU A 61 12.93 -16.60 7.99
N ARG A 62 14.22 -16.28 7.73
CA ARG A 62 15.21 -16.05 8.79
C ARG A 62 14.77 -14.93 9.73
N GLY A 63 14.29 -13.81 9.19
CA GLY A 63 13.77 -12.69 9.99
C GLY A 63 12.58 -13.10 10.88
N VAL A 64 11.62 -13.85 10.34
CA VAL A 64 10.46 -14.37 11.08
C VAL A 64 10.89 -15.34 12.20
N LEU A 65 11.85 -16.22 11.93
CA LEU A 65 12.33 -17.21 12.90
C LEU A 65 13.13 -16.58 14.05
N VAL A 66 13.95 -15.56 13.74
CA VAL A 66 14.71 -14.83 14.76
C VAL A 66 13.79 -14.01 15.66
N ARG A 67 12.72 -13.41 15.10
CA ARG A 67 11.75 -12.58 15.83
C ARG A 67 10.49 -13.34 16.24
N PHE A 68 10.59 -14.65 16.43
CA PHE A 68 9.41 -15.48 16.71
C PHE A 68 8.75 -15.05 18.03
N GLY A 69 7.48 -14.67 17.98
CA GLY A 69 6.79 -13.99 19.09
C GLY A 69 6.57 -14.82 20.35
N GLU A 70 6.65 -16.16 20.25
CA GLU A 70 6.59 -17.03 21.43
C GLU A 70 7.99 -17.37 21.93
N ALA A 71 8.47 -16.60 22.92
CA ALA A 71 9.82 -16.75 23.48
C ALA A 71 10.17 -18.20 23.87
N ARG A 72 9.23 -18.93 24.50
CA ARG A 72 9.40 -20.35 24.90
C ARG A 72 9.66 -21.31 23.73
N HIS A 73 9.33 -20.93 22.51
CA HIS A 73 9.43 -21.78 21.31
C HIS A 73 10.40 -21.20 20.27
N ALA A 74 11.02 -20.05 20.53
CA ALA A 74 11.90 -19.37 19.57
C ALA A 74 13.10 -20.26 19.18
N GLU A 75 13.82 -20.82 20.15
CA GLU A 75 14.93 -21.73 19.86
C GLU A 75 14.47 -23.02 19.19
N ALA A 76 13.30 -23.55 19.58
CA ALA A 76 12.75 -24.77 18.99
C ALA A 76 12.38 -24.59 17.51
N VAL A 77 11.78 -23.44 17.15
CA VAL A 77 11.46 -23.15 15.76
C VAL A 77 12.73 -22.89 14.96
N GLN A 78 13.72 -22.17 15.50
CA GLN A 78 15.03 -21.98 14.85
C GLN A 78 15.72 -23.32 14.57
N ALA A 79 15.79 -24.20 15.57
CA ALA A 79 16.33 -25.55 15.43
C ALA A 79 15.62 -26.37 14.34
N LEU A 80 14.28 -26.30 14.26
CA LEU A 80 13.51 -27.01 13.24
C LEU A 80 13.90 -26.65 11.80
N PHE A 81 14.24 -25.38 11.57
CA PHE A 81 14.62 -24.86 10.26
C PHE A 81 16.13 -24.89 10.00
N GLY A 82 16.94 -25.40 10.93
CA GLY A 82 18.40 -25.53 10.75
C GLY A 82 19.19 -24.28 11.13
N LEU A 83 18.61 -23.42 11.96
CA LEU A 83 19.31 -22.34 12.66
C LEU A 83 19.77 -22.83 14.04
N PRO A 84 20.77 -22.18 14.68
CA PRO A 84 21.23 -22.55 16.02
C PRO A 84 20.06 -22.74 17.00
N PRO A 85 20.06 -23.83 17.81
CA PRO A 85 21.17 -24.77 18.06
C PRO A 85 21.38 -25.86 16.99
N ALA A 86 20.55 -25.94 15.93
CA ALA A 86 20.81 -26.83 14.80
C ALA A 86 21.82 -26.23 13.82
N ALA A 87 22.34 -27.07 12.92
CA ALA A 87 23.19 -26.63 11.81
C ALA A 87 22.46 -26.79 10.47
N PRO A 88 22.75 -25.93 9.48
CA PRO A 88 22.27 -26.11 8.10
C PRO A 88 22.63 -27.51 7.57
N GLY A 89 21.73 -28.09 6.77
CA GLY A 89 21.93 -29.42 6.17
C GLY A 89 21.76 -30.63 7.10
N GLN A 90 21.53 -30.43 8.41
CA GLN A 90 21.17 -31.53 9.30
C GLN A 90 19.82 -32.15 8.90
N ASN A 91 19.72 -33.47 9.02
CA ASN A 91 18.48 -34.17 8.72
C ASN A 91 17.36 -33.79 9.72
N LEU A 92 16.11 -33.93 9.27
CA LEU A 92 14.93 -33.53 10.05
C LEU A 92 14.82 -34.26 11.40
N THR A 93 15.31 -35.50 11.51
CA THR A 93 15.27 -36.27 12.76
C THR A 93 16.13 -35.61 13.84
N VAL A 94 17.36 -35.22 13.50
CA VAL A 94 18.28 -34.51 14.41
C VAL A 94 17.67 -33.17 14.83
N ARG A 95 17.16 -32.40 13.88
CA ARG A 95 16.53 -31.09 14.16
C ARG A 95 15.31 -31.19 15.07
N ARG A 96 14.46 -32.20 14.87
CA ARG A 96 13.33 -32.49 15.76
C ARG A 96 13.78 -32.83 17.18
N GLY A 97 14.87 -33.58 17.33
CA GLY A 97 15.45 -33.88 18.64
C GLY A 97 15.89 -32.60 19.37
N LEU A 98 16.65 -31.74 18.68
CA LEU A 98 17.10 -30.45 19.22
C LEU A 98 15.92 -29.52 19.56
N ALA A 99 14.95 -29.42 18.66
CA ALA A 99 13.77 -28.58 18.87
C ALA A 99 12.90 -29.06 20.04
N ALA A 100 12.71 -30.38 20.16
CA ALA A 100 11.96 -30.97 21.27
C ALA A 100 12.68 -30.70 22.61
N ALA A 101 14.00 -30.87 22.65
CA ALA A 101 14.81 -30.56 23.83
C ALA A 101 14.72 -29.07 24.22
N ALA A 102 14.86 -28.15 23.25
CA ALA A 102 14.75 -26.71 23.48
C ALA A 102 13.36 -26.29 23.99
N ALA A 103 12.29 -26.96 23.55
CA ALA A 103 10.94 -26.72 24.01
C ALA A 103 10.56 -27.49 25.29
N GLY A 104 11.43 -28.35 25.83
CA GLY A 104 11.16 -29.16 27.02
C GLY A 104 10.16 -30.31 26.81
N TYR A 105 10.07 -30.86 25.60
CA TYR A 105 9.15 -31.97 25.26
C TYR A 105 9.90 -33.23 24.81
N GLU A 106 9.24 -34.37 24.97
CA GLU A 106 9.64 -35.62 24.32
C GLU A 106 9.38 -35.54 22.79
N VAL A 107 10.26 -36.15 21.99
CA VAL A 107 10.29 -36.00 20.52
C VAL A 107 8.98 -36.42 19.84
N HIS A 108 8.37 -37.52 20.27
CA HIS A 108 7.11 -37.99 19.73
C HIS A 108 5.94 -37.06 20.10
N HIS A 109 5.88 -36.52 21.32
CA HIS A 109 4.91 -35.47 21.68
C HIS A 109 5.11 -34.21 20.84
N PHE A 110 6.35 -33.75 20.73
CA PHE A 110 6.72 -32.57 19.95
C PHE A 110 6.24 -32.70 18.50
N ARG A 111 6.58 -33.82 17.84
CA ARG A 111 6.19 -34.10 16.45
C ARG A 111 4.67 -34.12 16.25
N LYS A 112 3.91 -34.69 17.19
CA LYS A 112 2.45 -34.85 17.04
C LYS A 112 1.64 -33.61 17.44
N ARG A 113 2.14 -32.78 18.36
CA ARG A 113 1.33 -31.71 18.98
C ARG A 113 1.94 -30.32 18.83
N VAL A 114 3.25 -30.19 18.95
CA VAL A 114 3.94 -28.89 19.01
C VAL A 114 4.35 -28.44 17.60
N GLU A 115 5.05 -29.29 16.86
CA GLU A 115 5.55 -28.99 15.51
C GLU A 115 4.45 -28.49 14.55
N PRO A 116 3.26 -29.13 14.44
CA PRO A 116 2.22 -28.62 13.55
C PRO A 116 1.72 -27.21 13.92
N ARG A 117 1.69 -26.88 15.22
CA ARG A 117 1.30 -25.55 15.70
C ARG A 117 2.37 -24.52 15.38
N LEU A 118 3.65 -24.87 15.56
CA LEU A 118 4.76 -23.98 15.20
C LEU A 118 4.77 -23.68 13.70
N ILE A 119 4.54 -24.68 12.84
CA ILE A 119 4.41 -24.47 11.40
C ILE A 119 3.26 -23.51 11.09
N GLN A 120 2.11 -23.65 11.76
CA GLN A 120 0.98 -22.75 11.58
C GLN A 120 1.32 -21.31 12.00
N HIS A 121 2.03 -21.13 13.11
CA HIS A 121 2.43 -19.80 13.59
C HIS A 121 3.45 -19.15 12.65
N VAL A 122 4.40 -19.91 12.11
CA VAL A 122 5.32 -19.40 11.07
C VAL A 122 4.54 -18.98 9.82
N ALA A 123 3.59 -19.79 9.36
CA ALA A 123 2.74 -19.45 8.22
C ALA A 123 1.93 -18.18 8.46
N TRP A 124 1.36 -18.00 9.65
CA TRP A 124 0.66 -16.77 10.03
C TRP A 124 1.59 -15.57 10.12
N ALA A 125 2.81 -15.73 10.62
CA ALA A 125 3.78 -14.65 10.66
C ALA A 125 4.21 -14.22 9.24
N LEU A 126 4.38 -15.18 8.32
CA LEU A 126 4.65 -14.90 6.90
C LEU A 126 3.47 -14.19 6.22
N LEU A 127 2.22 -14.60 6.51
CA LEU A 127 1.03 -13.92 6.01
C LEU A 127 0.87 -12.52 6.60
N ALA A 128 1.11 -12.35 7.90
CA ALA A 128 1.05 -11.05 8.55
C ALA A 128 2.15 -10.09 8.03
N ASP A 129 3.32 -10.62 7.66
CA ASP A 129 4.33 -9.87 6.93
C ASP A 129 3.84 -9.50 5.52
N ALA A 130 3.31 -10.45 4.76
CA ALA A 130 2.76 -10.21 3.43
C ALA A 130 1.61 -9.19 3.43
N ASP A 131 0.73 -9.20 4.45
CA ASP A 131 -0.38 -8.26 4.64
C ASP A 131 0.07 -6.80 4.78
N ARG A 132 1.31 -6.57 5.22
CA ARG A 132 1.90 -5.22 5.22
C ARG A 132 2.04 -4.69 3.79
N PHE A 133 2.21 -5.58 2.81
CA PHE A 133 2.34 -5.31 1.39
C PHE A 133 1.02 -5.53 0.61
N THR A 134 -0.01 -6.18 1.18
CA THR A 134 -1.32 -6.42 0.56
C THR A 134 -2.23 -5.19 0.52
N ARG A 135 -1.93 -4.11 1.24
CA ARG A 135 -2.76 -2.89 1.25
C ARG A 135 -2.58 -2.07 -0.04
N SER A 136 -3.01 -2.67 -1.15
CA SER A 136 -3.04 -2.15 -2.51
C SER A 136 -4.43 -1.58 -2.87
N ARG A 137 -4.88 -0.67 -2.01
CA ARG A 137 -5.28 0.68 -2.43
C ARG A 137 -4.40 1.55 -1.57
N MET A 138 -3.66 2.46 -2.16
CA MET A 138 -2.74 3.35 -1.45
C MET A 138 -3.56 4.10 -0.38
N ILE A 139 -3.59 3.54 0.83
CA ILE A 139 -4.29 4.05 2.00
C ILE A 139 -3.21 4.74 2.79
N ALA A 140 -3.44 6.02 3.10
CA ALA A 140 -2.55 6.76 3.97
C ALA A 140 -2.22 5.97 5.26
N PRO A 141 -0.97 6.00 5.72
CA PRO A 141 -0.59 5.42 7.00
C PRO A 141 -1.57 5.84 8.09
N ARG A 142 -2.09 4.87 8.85
CA ARG A 142 -2.95 5.19 9.99
C ARG A 142 -2.06 5.76 11.09
N LEU A 143 -2.23 7.05 11.37
CA LEU A 143 -1.59 7.69 12.51
C LEU A 143 -2.38 7.32 13.77
N ALA A 144 -1.75 6.57 14.67
CA ALA A 144 -2.27 6.34 16.02
C ALA A 144 -1.50 7.25 17.00
N PRO A 145 -2.16 7.86 18.00
CA PRO A 145 -1.45 8.56 19.06
C PRO A 145 -0.48 7.59 19.74
N THR A 146 0.80 7.93 19.80
CA THR A 146 1.81 7.15 20.54
C THR A 146 2.32 8.00 21.70
N GLY A 147 2.37 7.40 22.90
CA GLY A 147 3.00 8.03 24.07
C GLY A 147 4.50 7.73 24.16
N GLU A 148 5.00 6.85 23.30
CA GLU A 148 6.35 6.30 23.35
C GLU A 148 7.03 6.42 21.98
N ARG A 149 8.36 6.52 22.00
CA ARG A 149 9.18 6.48 20.78
C ARG A 149 9.10 5.09 20.17
N HIS A 150 8.96 5.02 18.85
CA HIS A 150 9.04 3.74 18.13
C HIS A 150 10.51 3.27 18.11
N PRO A 151 10.86 2.13 18.74
CA PRO A 151 12.22 1.62 18.69
C PRO A 151 12.49 1.03 17.30
N VAL A 152 13.50 1.54 16.59
CA VAL A 152 14.02 0.91 15.36
C VAL A 152 15.20 0.03 15.76
N PRO A 153 15.09 -1.31 15.63
CA PRO A 153 16.20 -2.21 15.95
C PRO A 153 17.43 -1.90 15.09
N ALA A 154 18.62 -2.00 15.67
CA ALA A 154 19.90 -1.91 14.95
C ALA A 154 20.21 -3.22 14.18
N ASP A 155 19.28 -3.63 13.33
CA ASP A 155 19.35 -4.82 12.47
C ASP A 155 19.17 -4.36 11.01
N PRO A 156 20.05 -4.75 10.06
CA PRO A 156 19.94 -4.34 8.66
C PRO A 156 18.57 -4.58 8.02
N PHE A 157 17.88 -5.67 8.39
CA PHE A 157 16.55 -5.98 7.85
C PHE A 157 15.43 -5.15 8.47
N ALA A 158 15.63 -4.62 9.68
CA ALA A 158 14.67 -3.71 10.31
C ALA A 158 14.75 -2.30 9.69
N TRP A 159 15.92 -1.93 9.14
CA TRP A 159 16.12 -0.64 8.49
C TRP A 159 15.29 -0.50 7.21
N GLU A 160 15.21 -1.54 6.37
CA GLU A 160 14.42 -1.51 5.13
C GLU A 160 12.94 -1.18 5.39
N VAL A 161 12.37 -1.73 6.48
CA VAL A 161 10.97 -1.46 6.86
C VAL A 161 10.82 -0.02 7.34
N ALA A 162 11.75 0.47 8.16
CA ALA A 162 11.72 1.85 8.64
C ALA A 162 11.91 2.86 7.51
N GLU A 163 12.80 2.57 6.55
CA GLU A 163 13.04 3.41 5.37
C GLU A 163 11.79 3.47 4.47
N HIS A 164 11.14 2.33 4.24
CA HIS A 164 9.86 2.29 3.53
C HIS A 164 8.78 3.11 4.24
N GLU A 165 8.62 2.94 5.57
CA GLU A 165 7.64 3.70 6.35
C GLU A 165 7.94 5.21 6.34
N GLU A 166 9.21 5.61 6.38
CA GLU A 166 9.65 7.00 6.26
C GLU A 166 9.28 7.57 4.89
N ALA A 167 9.66 6.88 3.80
CA ALA A 167 9.38 7.31 2.44
C ALA A 167 7.87 7.42 2.18
N LEU A 168 7.10 6.44 2.65
CA LEU A 168 5.64 6.45 2.56
C LEU A 168 5.04 7.65 3.35
N SER A 169 5.57 7.93 4.54
CA SER A 169 5.11 9.06 5.36
C SER A 169 5.40 10.42 4.69
N ARG A 170 6.57 10.58 4.07
CA ARG A 170 6.93 11.79 3.30
C ARG A 170 6.00 11.98 2.10
N LEU A 171 5.78 10.92 1.32
CA LEU A 171 4.86 10.91 0.19
C LEU A 171 3.45 11.37 0.61
N TRP A 172 2.87 10.76 1.65
CA TRP A 172 1.53 11.11 2.09
C TRP A 172 1.44 12.51 2.69
N SER A 173 2.49 12.97 3.39
CA SER A 173 2.57 14.36 3.84
C SER A 173 2.46 15.32 2.66
N ALA A 174 3.20 15.07 1.57
CA ALA A 174 3.16 15.92 0.39
C ALA A 174 1.82 15.86 -0.35
N ILE A 175 1.21 14.67 -0.47
CA ILE A 175 -0.13 14.49 -1.07
C ILE A 175 -1.18 15.27 -0.26
N TYR A 176 -1.15 15.19 1.07
CA TYR A 176 -2.10 15.91 1.91
C TYR A 176 -1.89 17.43 1.89
N ALA A 177 -0.65 17.89 1.84
CA ALA A 177 -0.33 19.31 1.66
C ALA A 177 -0.91 19.83 0.34
N LEU A 178 -0.66 19.13 -0.78
CA LEU A 178 -1.25 19.46 -2.07
C LEU A 178 -2.79 19.47 -2.01
N ARG A 179 -3.40 18.43 -1.43
CA ARG A 179 -4.86 18.34 -1.30
C ARG A 179 -5.44 19.53 -0.55
N ALA A 180 -4.79 19.99 0.52
CA ALA A 180 -5.24 21.15 1.28
C ALA A 180 -5.24 22.41 0.42
N GLU A 181 -4.18 22.65 -0.36
CA GLU A 181 -4.09 23.82 -1.24
C GLU A 181 -5.07 23.78 -2.42
N LEU A 182 -5.33 22.60 -2.98
CA LEU A 182 -6.35 22.41 -4.03
C LEU A 182 -7.76 22.69 -3.49
N LEU A 183 -8.09 22.17 -2.30
CA LEU A 183 -9.37 22.45 -1.64
C LEU A 183 -9.53 23.92 -1.28
N ALA A 184 -8.43 24.60 -0.90
CA ALA A 184 -8.44 26.03 -0.65
C ALA A 184 -8.70 26.82 -1.94
N ALA A 185 -8.09 26.44 -3.07
CA ALA A 185 -8.36 27.06 -4.37
C ALA A 185 -9.83 26.89 -4.79
N GLU A 186 -10.35 25.66 -4.72
CA GLU A 186 -11.75 25.35 -5.03
C GLU A 186 -12.73 26.13 -4.13
N ARG A 187 -12.41 26.25 -2.84
CA ARG A 187 -13.21 27.04 -1.90
C ARG A 187 -13.26 28.51 -2.31
N LEU A 188 -12.13 29.12 -2.66
CA LEU A 188 -12.07 30.51 -3.10
C LEU A 188 -12.87 30.73 -4.40
N THR A 189 -12.72 29.84 -5.39
CA THR A 189 -13.50 29.87 -6.63
C THR A 189 -14.99 29.71 -6.36
N SER A 190 -15.39 28.81 -5.45
CA SER A 190 -16.79 28.58 -5.10
C SER A 190 -17.47 29.78 -4.41
N LEU A 191 -16.67 30.60 -3.71
CA LEU A 191 -17.13 31.78 -2.99
C LEU A 191 -17.04 33.07 -3.83
N ASP A 192 -16.67 32.97 -5.11
CA ASP A 192 -16.45 34.12 -5.99
C ASP A 192 -15.47 35.13 -5.36
N ALA A 193 -14.39 34.60 -4.76
CA ALA A 193 -13.37 35.42 -4.12
C ALA A 193 -12.63 36.31 -5.14
N ASP A 194 -11.88 37.28 -4.63
CA ASP A 194 -11.07 38.15 -5.49
C ASP A 194 -10.11 37.35 -6.38
N ARG A 195 -10.01 37.75 -7.65
CA ARG A 195 -9.20 37.05 -8.65
C ARG A 195 -7.74 36.92 -8.23
N GLN A 196 -7.16 37.93 -7.58
CA GLN A 196 -5.77 37.87 -7.14
C GLN A 196 -5.58 36.88 -5.98
N GLU A 197 -6.61 36.67 -5.16
CA GLU A 197 -6.58 35.64 -4.11
C GLU A 197 -6.58 34.24 -4.70
N VAL A 198 -7.44 33.98 -5.69
CA VAL A 198 -7.46 32.71 -6.42
C VAL A 198 -6.11 32.45 -7.11
N ILE A 199 -5.53 33.47 -7.76
CA ILE A 199 -4.21 33.35 -8.40
C ILE A 199 -3.12 32.97 -7.38
N ARG A 200 -3.03 33.69 -6.25
CA ARG A 200 -2.04 33.39 -5.21
C ARG A 200 -2.19 31.97 -4.66
N GLN A 201 -3.43 31.52 -4.51
CA GLN A 201 -3.73 30.17 -4.03
C GLN A 201 -3.37 29.10 -5.08
N ALA A 202 -3.72 29.33 -6.35
CA ALA A 202 -3.38 28.43 -7.45
C ALA A 202 -1.86 28.26 -7.61
N VAL A 203 -1.08 29.34 -7.48
CA VAL A 203 0.39 29.28 -7.51
C VAL A 203 0.94 28.49 -6.32
N THR A 204 0.31 28.61 -5.14
CA THR A 204 0.69 27.81 -3.95
C THR A 204 0.39 26.33 -4.17
N ALA A 205 -0.74 26.00 -4.80
CA ALA A 205 -1.07 24.64 -5.20
C ALA A 205 -0.10 24.08 -6.26
N ALA A 206 0.35 24.90 -7.23
CA ALA A 206 1.37 24.49 -8.20
C ALA A 206 2.70 24.12 -7.52
N TRP A 207 3.12 24.91 -6.54
CA TRP A 207 4.32 24.63 -5.76
C TRP A 207 4.18 23.32 -4.97
N GLN A 208 3.08 23.12 -4.25
CA GLN A 208 2.83 21.86 -3.55
C GLN A 208 2.70 20.66 -4.50
N TRP A 209 2.19 20.88 -5.71
CA TRP A 209 2.10 19.85 -6.74
C TRP A 209 3.48 19.39 -7.20
N ALA A 210 4.41 20.33 -7.40
CA ALA A 210 5.78 20.04 -7.77
C ALA A 210 6.53 19.25 -6.67
N LEU A 211 6.31 19.61 -5.40
CA LEU A 211 6.86 18.90 -4.25
C LEU A 211 6.28 17.47 -4.14
N ALA A 212 4.95 17.33 -4.21
CA ALA A 212 4.29 16.03 -4.17
C ALA A 212 4.71 15.13 -5.33
N SER A 213 4.86 15.69 -6.53
CA SER A 213 5.34 14.95 -7.71
C SER A 213 6.78 14.47 -7.54
N THR A 214 7.64 15.28 -6.94
CA THR A 214 9.02 14.88 -6.64
C THR A 214 9.07 13.72 -5.64
N GLU A 215 8.29 13.80 -4.56
CA GLU A 215 8.21 12.72 -3.57
C GLU A 215 7.57 11.45 -4.15
N ALA A 216 6.54 11.58 -5.00
CA ALA A 216 5.93 10.45 -5.69
C ALA A 216 6.92 9.76 -6.64
N THR A 217 7.71 10.52 -7.39
CA THR A 217 8.78 9.95 -8.24
C THR A 217 9.83 9.25 -7.40
N ARG A 218 10.33 9.88 -6.33
CA ARG A 218 11.32 9.26 -5.42
C ARG A 218 10.81 7.94 -4.86
N TYR A 219 9.57 7.93 -4.37
CA TYR A 219 8.95 6.73 -3.83
C TYR A 219 8.77 5.65 -4.91
N ALA A 220 8.27 6.01 -6.09
CA ALA A 220 8.09 5.08 -7.19
C ALA A 220 9.43 4.51 -7.71
N THR A 221 10.49 5.31 -7.74
CA THR A 221 11.84 4.82 -8.10
C THR A 221 12.40 3.86 -7.05
N ALA A 222 12.23 4.15 -5.76
CA ALA A 222 12.75 3.32 -4.68
C ALA A 222 11.95 2.03 -4.46
N PHE A 223 10.62 2.07 -4.60
CA PHE A 223 9.72 0.98 -4.19
C PHE A 223 8.74 0.53 -5.29
N GLY A 224 8.64 1.22 -6.43
CA GLY A 224 7.69 0.90 -7.52
C GLY A 224 7.86 -0.49 -8.15
N PRO A 225 9.08 -1.01 -8.41
CA PRO A 225 9.28 -2.34 -8.97
C PRO A 225 8.69 -3.46 -8.09
N SER A 226 8.62 -3.25 -6.78
CA SER A 226 8.07 -4.18 -5.79
C SER A 226 6.53 -4.27 -5.81
N ILE A 227 5.85 -3.28 -6.41
CA ILE A 227 4.38 -3.10 -6.43
C ILE A 227 3.79 -3.39 -7.83
N ALA A 228 4.64 -3.52 -8.85
CA ALA A 228 4.29 -3.46 -10.28
C ALA A 228 3.37 -4.59 -10.81
N ASP A 229 3.17 -5.68 -10.07
CA ASP A 229 2.53 -6.89 -10.63
C ASP A 229 0.98 -6.81 -10.77
N GLU A 230 0.30 -5.83 -10.14
CA GLU A 230 -1.18 -5.74 -10.23
C GLU A 230 -1.77 -4.34 -10.43
N SER A 231 -0.97 -3.29 -10.28
CA SER A 231 -1.37 -1.91 -10.56
C SER A 231 -0.10 -1.05 -10.47
N GLU A 232 0.54 -0.75 -11.60
CA GLU A 232 1.55 0.31 -11.64
C GLU A 232 0.87 1.64 -11.28
N ALA A 233 0.80 1.95 -9.99
CA ALA A 233 0.51 3.30 -9.56
C ALA A 233 1.72 4.13 -9.97
N SER A 234 1.61 4.78 -11.12
CA SER A 234 2.64 5.71 -11.58
C SER A 234 2.78 6.85 -10.56
N ALA A 235 3.91 7.56 -10.58
CA ALA A 235 4.05 8.79 -9.79
C ALA A 235 2.89 9.77 -10.06
N HIS A 236 2.35 9.75 -11.28
CA HIS A 236 1.16 10.53 -11.65
C HIS A 236 -0.10 10.05 -10.91
N ASP A 237 -0.36 8.75 -10.84
CA ASP A 237 -1.52 8.19 -10.12
C ASP A 237 -1.47 8.49 -8.62
N LEU A 238 -0.26 8.50 -8.05
CA LEU A 238 -0.03 8.89 -6.66
C LEU A 238 -0.41 10.34 -6.39
N VAL A 239 0.05 11.27 -7.24
CA VAL A 239 -0.27 12.69 -7.11
C VAL A 239 -1.76 12.95 -7.34
N ALA A 240 -2.40 12.21 -8.25
CA ALA A 240 -3.83 12.31 -8.53
C ALA A 240 -4.73 11.98 -7.32
N LEU A 241 -4.22 11.28 -6.30
CA LEU A 241 -4.94 11.07 -5.03
C LEU A 241 -5.22 12.38 -4.29
N ALA A 242 -4.44 13.43 -4.52
CA ALA A 242 -4.63 14.72 -3.89
C ALA A 242 -5.94 15.40 -4.35
N GLY A 243 -6.32 15.22 -5.61
CA GLY A 243 -7.51 15.83 -6.21
C GLY A 243 -7.34 16.10 -7.70
N TRP A 244 -8.29 16.82 -8.29
CA TRP A 244 -8.15 17.29 -9.66
C TRP A 244 -7.05 18.34 -9.76
N THR A 245 -6.21 18.21 -10.78
CA THR A 245 -5.19 19.20 -11.16
C THR A 245 -5.35 19.52 -12.65
N PRO A 246 -4.92 20.71 -13.10
CA PRO A 246 -4.87 21.02 -14.53
C PRO A 246 -4.08 19.95 -15.29
N PRO A 247 -4.52 19.56 -16.51
CA PRO A 247 -3.75 18.65 -17.34
C PRO A 247 -2.45 19.33 -17.76
N LEU A 248 -1.32 18.68 -17.47
CA LEU A 248 0.02 19.15 -17.82
C LEU A 248 0.65 18.19 -18.84
N SER A 249 1.38 18.74 -19.81
CA SER A 249 2.28 17.92 -20.62
C SER A 249 3.45 17.41 -19.77
N PRO A 250 4.13 16.32 -20.17
CA PRO A 250 5.33 15.85 -19.47
C PRO A 250 6.40 16.93 -19.28
N GLU A 251 6.60 17.78 -20.29
CA GLU A 251 7.58 18.88 -20.27
C GLU A 251 7.16 20.02 -19.34
N GLN A 252 5.85 20.27 -19.19
CA GLN A 252 5.34 21.25 -18.22
C GLN A 252 5.48 20.71 -16.79
N ALA A 253 5.17 19.42 -16.61
CA ALA A 253 5.31 18.72 -15.34
C ALA A 253 6.77 18.70 -14.85
N GLU A 254 7.72 18.47 -15.76
CA GLU A 254 9.16 18.52 -15.48
C GLU A 254 9.60 19.93 -15.08
N ARG A 255 9.25 20.95 -15.85
CA ARG A 255 9.59 22.35 -15.53
C ARG A 255 9.06 22.83 -14.19
N LEU A 256 7.84 22.44 -13.80
CA LEU A 256 7.34 22.74 -12.45
C LEU A 256 8.18 22.08 -11.35
N ARG A 257 8.60 20.83 -11.54
CA ARG A 257 9.48 20.13 -10.58
C ARG A 257 10.85 20.79 -10.49
N ASP A 258 11.45 21.13 -11.62
CA ASP A 258 12.75 21.81 -11.67
C ASP A 258 12.66 23.18 -10.99
N ALA A 259 11.66 23.99 -11.35
CA ALA A 259 11.43 25.28 -10.72
C ALA A 259 11.31 25.19 -9.19
N ALA A 260 10.65 24.16 -8.66
CA ALA A 260 10.53 23.94 -7.22
C ALA A 260 11.84 23.44 -6.58
N ALA A 261 12.57 22.55 -7.26
CA ALA A 261 13.83 21.99 -6.78
C ALA A 261 14.91 23.06 -6.61
N GLU A 262 15.06 23.97 -7.58
CA GLU A 262 16.09 25.01 -7.51
C GLU A 262 15.63 26.32 -6.83
N ALA A 263 14.33 26.48 -6.54
CA ALA A 263 13.83 27.60 -5.75
C ALA A 263 14.12 27.47 -4.24
N GLY A 264 14.17 26.25 -3.70
CA GLY A 264 14.34 25.97 -2.26
C GLY A 264 13.14 26.33 -1.37
N ASP A 265 12.40 27.40 -1.69
CA ASP A 265 11.19 27.83 -0.99
C ASP A 265 10.07 28.32 -1.95
N ARG A 266 8.93 28.71 -1.37
CA ARG A 266 7.77 29.22 -2.13
C ARG A 266 8.06 30.52 -2.86
N ALA A 267 8.81 31.44 -2.25
CA ALA A 267 9.04 32.75 -2.83
C ALA A 267 9.93 32.66 -4.07
N GLY A 268 10.99 31.84 -4.00
CA GLY A 268 11.82 31.50 -5.14
C GLY A 268 11.02 30.83 -6.25
N PHE A 269 10.08 29.94 -5.91
CA PHE A 269 9.25 29.26 -6.90
C PHE A 269 8.33 30.24 -7.63
N VAL A 270 7.71 31.18 -6.90
CA VAL A 270 6.86 32.23 -7.51
C VAL A 270 7.66 33.09 -8.48
N ALA A 271 8.88 33.48 -8.11
CA ALA A 271 9.76 34.26 -8.98
C ALA A 271 10.04 33.51 -10.29
N ARG A 272 10.44 32.24 -10.19
CA ARG A 272 10.69 31.34 -11.35
C ARG A 272 9.47 31.17 -12.24
N LEU A 273 8.31 30.89 -11.65
CA LEU A 273 7.08 30.66 -12.40
C LEU A 273 6.61 31.92 -13.13
N SER A 274 6.92 33.11 -12.59
CA SER A 274 6.59 34.39 -13.23
C SER A 274 7.38 34.61 -14.52
N ASP A 275 8.62 34.10 -14.58
CA ASP A 275 9.45 34.13 -15.79
C ASP A 275 8.94 33.14 -16.86
N GLU A 276 8.20 32.09 -16.45
CA GLU A 276 7.55 31.12 -17.33
C GLU A 276 6.04 31.39 -17.52
N THR A 277 5.73 32.50 -18.20
CA THR A 277 4.36 33.01 -18.31
C THR A 277 3.36 32.01 -18.89
N ALA A 278 3.78 31.17 -19.84
CA ALA A 278 2.92 30.15 -20.45
C ALA A 278 2.57 28.98 -19.49
N LEU A 279 3.50 28.63 -18.60
CA LEU A 279 3.28 27.58 -17.59
C LEU A 279 2.37 28.10 -16.48
N GLY A 280 2.64 29.32 -16.01
CA GLY A 280 1.78 30.03 -15.06
C GLY A 280 0.36 30.17 -15.57
N SER A 281 0.16 30.61 -16.83
CA SER A 281 -1.18 30.77 -17.41
C SER A 281 -1.91 29.44 -17.51
N THR A 282 -1.26 28.37 -18.00
CA THR A 282 -1.90 27.04 -18.12
C THR A 282 -2.47 26.55 -16.79
N TRP A 283 -1.70 26.69 -15.70
CA TRP A 283 -2.14 26.27 -14.38
C TRP A 283 -3.22 27.19 -13.79
N ILE A 284 -2.98 28.50 -13.84
CA ILE A 284 -3.88 29.50 -13.23
C ILE A 284 -5.23 29.57 -13.96
N ASP A 285 -5.22 29.60 -15.29
CA ASP A 285 -6.43 29.75 -16.10
C ASP A 285 -7.39 28.58 -15.91
N ALA A 286 -6.86 27.40 -15.59
CA ALA A 286 -7.67 26.22 -15.29
C ALA A 286 -8.52 26.38 -14.01
N PHE A 287 -8.06 27.12 -13.00
CA PHE A 287 -8.84 27.44 -11.79
C PHE A 287 -9.76 28.64 -11.96
N LEU A 288 -9.44 29.55 -12.89
CA LEU A 288 -10.26 30.72 -13.20
C LEU A 288 -11.39 30.40 -14.18
N THR A 289 -11.23 29.35 -14.97
CA THR A 289 -12.27 28.89 -15.89
C THR A 289 -13.35 28.17 -15.07
N PRO A 290 -14.60 28.66 -15.03
CA PRO A 290 -15.64 28.02 -14.24
C PRO A 290 -15.86 26.59 -14.73
N ALA A 291 -15.79 25.63 -13.80
CA ALA A 291 -16.09 24.24 -14.10
C ALA A 291 -17.48 24.15 -14.77
N PRO A 292 -17.66 23.30 -15.80
CA PRO A 292 -18.97 23.09 -16.41
C PRO A 292 -19.92 22.64 -15.31
N ARG A 293 -20.87 23.52 -14.95
CA ARG A 293 -21.85 23.21 -13.91
C ARG A 293 -22.59 21.96 -14.36
N PRO A 294 -22.67 20.89 -13.55
CA PRO A 294 -23.49 19.75 -13.91
C PRO A 294 -24.91 20.26 -14.18
N CYS A 295 -25.39 20.08 -15.42
CA CYS A 295 -26.70 20.57 -15.85
C CYS A 295 -27.74 20.17 -14.80
N ARG A 296 -28.26 21.17 -14.08
CA ARG A 296 -29.22 21.01 -12.99
C ARG A 296 -30.57 20.41 -13.46
N GLU A 297 -30.73 20.21 -14.77
CA GLU A 297 -31.92 19.70 -15.44
C GLU A 297 -32.26 18.23 -15.17
N VAL A 298 -31.31 17.41 -14.69
CA VAL A 298 -31.58 15.96 -14.47
C VAL A 298 -32.26 15.67 -13.12
N LEU A 299 -32.20 16.58 -12.15
CA LEU A 299 -32.82 16.35 -10.84
C LEU A 299 -34.29 16.80 -10.77
N LEU A 300 -34.72 17.75 -11.60
CA LEU A 300 -36.12 18.21 -11.63
C LEU A 300 -37.05 17.33 -12.48
N THR A 301 -36.53 16.61 -13.47
CA THR A 301 -37.33 15.68 -14.31
C THR A 301 -37.67 14.37 -13.60
N LYS A 302 -36.84 13.88 -12.67
CA LYS A 302 -37.19 12.71 -11.84
C LYS A 302 -38.21 13.00 -10.73
N GLN A 303 -38.36 14.26 -10.32
CA GLN A 303 -39.39 14.64 -9.33
C GLN A 303 -40.79 14.77 -9.96
N LYS A 304 -40.90 15.18 -11.24
CA LYS A 304 -42.19 15.17 -11.96
C LYS A 304 -42.65 13.76 -12.37
N GLY A 305 -41.74 12.80 -12.55
CA GLY A 305 -42.09 11.41 -12.88
C GLY A 305 -42.70 10.60 -11.72
N ARG A 306 -42.29 10.85 -10.46
CA ARG A 306 -42.84 10.13 -9.29
C ARG A 306 -44.24 10.60 -8.86
N SER A 307 -44.67 11.80 -9.27
CA SER A 307 -46.00 12.32 -8.94
C SER A 307 -47.11 11.73 -9.82
N CYS A 308 -46.80 11.19 -11.01
CA CYS A 308 -47.82 10.64 -11.91
C CYS A 308 -48.21 9.19 -11.57
N ASP A 309 -47.25 8.38 -11.09
CA ASP A 309 -47.50 6.96 -10.75
C ASP A 309 -48.27 6.76 -9.45
N GLN A 310 -48.17 7.68 -8.49
CA GLN A 310 -48.93 7.57 -7.23
C GLN A 310 -50.44 7.81 -7.40
N HIS A 311 -50.87 8.54 -8.42
CA HIS A 311 -52.29 8.70 -8.70
C HIS A 311 -52.91 7.51 -9.47
N GLN A 312 -52.15 6.78 -10.27
CA GLN A 312 -52.67 5.62 -11.00
C GLN A 312 -52.81 4.37 -10.12
N HIS A 313 -51.98 4.20 -9.09
CA HIS A 313 -52.10 3.06 -8.17
C HIS A 313 -53.29 3.14 -7.19
N ARG A 314 -53.84 4.34 -6.93
CA ARG A 314 -55.05 4.50 -6.09
C ARG A 314 -56.37 4.19 -6.83
N ALA A 315 -56.41 4.29 -8.16
CA ALA A 315 -57.61 4.01 -8.93
C ALA A 315 -57.90 2.50 -9.09
N ARG A 316 -56.86 1.63 -9.06
CA ARG A 316 -57.03 0.18 -9.29
C ARG A 316 -57.44 -0.63 -8.06
N ARG A 317 -57.35 -0.09 -6.83
CA ARG A 317 -57.74 -0.82 -5.60
C ARG A 317 -59.21 -0.72 -5.22
N ARG A 318 -60.06 -0.03 -6.00
CA ARG A 318 -61.50 0.09 -5.73
C ARG A 318 -62.42 -0.85 -6.54
N ALA A 319 -61.88 -1.72 -7.40
CA ALA A 319 -62.70 -2.46 -8.38
C ALA A 319 -62.76 -4.00 -8.18
N GLY A 320 -62.31 -4.55 -7.05
CA GLY A 320 -62.34 -6.01 -6.84
C GLY A 320 -62.75 -6.39 -5.44
N GLY A 321 -64.05 -6.55 -5.20
CA GLY A 321 -64.59 -6.99 -3.90
C GLY A 321 -66.12 -7.11 -3.89
N ARG A 322 -66.65 -8.09 -4.61
CA ARG A 322 -68.04 -8.64 -4.58
C ARG A 322 -68.04 -9.78 -5.61
N VAL A 323 -68.44 -11.02 -5.37
CA VAL A 323 -69.66 -11.55 -4.75
C VAL A 323 -69.45 -13.04 -4.38
N ASP A 324 -70.14 -13.47 -3.31
CA ASP A 324 -70.30 -14.84 -2.80
C ASP A 324 -71.08 -15.79 -3.72
N GLY A 325 -70.93 -17.11 -3.53
CA GLY A 325 -71.81 -18.13 -4.10
C GLY A 325 -71.14 -19.50 -4.19
#